data_AF-A0A2D1QSD0-F1
#
_entry.id   AF-A0A2D1QSD0-F1
#
_cell.length_a   1.000
_cell.length_b   1.000
_cell.length_c   1.000
_cell.angle_alpha   90.00
_cell.angle_beta   90.00
_cell.angle_gamma   90.00
#
_symmetry.space_group_name_H-M   'P 1'
#
loop_
_entity.id
_entity.type
_entity.pdbx_description
1 polymer ?
#
loop_
_entity_poly.entity_id
_entity_poly.type
_entity_poly.pdbx_seq_one_letter_code
_entity_poly.pdbx_strand_id
1 'polypeptide(L)' 'LRCAILSVAKVPSIIAAIYRYIVNKDIILSHKSLSYSRNFANMMLLDFKNDKVNDVVAKALDVIFILHADH' A
#
# COMPACT_ATOMS: atom_id res chain seq x y z
N LEU A 1 -10.02 -13.60 15.28
CA LEU A 1 -9.84 -13.51 13.80
C LEU A 1 -10.16 -12.13 13.22
N ARG A 2 -11.33 -11.53 13.51
CA ARG A 2 -11.74 -10.22 12.96
C ARG A 2 -10.71 -9.10 13.17
N CYS A 3 -10.14 -8.98 14.36
CA CYS A 3 -9.12 -7.97 14.66
C CYS A 3 -7.88 -8.17 13.79
N ALA A 4 -7.40 -9.41 13.62
CA ALA A 4 -6.23 -9.71 12.79
C ALA A 4 -6.46 -9.33 11.32
N ILE A 5 -7.62 -9.67 10.75
CA ILE A 5 -7.98 -9.30 9.38
C ILE A 5 -7.99 -7.77 9.22
N LEU A 6 -8.60 -7.05 10.17
CA LEU A 6 -8.63 -5.59 10.14
C LEU A 6 -7.24 -4.97 10.28
N SER A 7 -6.39 -5.52 11.14
CA SER A 7 -5.01 -5.05 11.29
C SER A 7 -4.25 -5.20 9.98
N VAL A 8 -4.22 -6.39 9.39
CA VAL A 8 -3.53 -6.64 8.11
C VAL A 8 -4.10 -5.74 7.00
N ALA A 9 -5.42 -5.60 6.91
CA ALA A 9 -6.04 -4.77 5.87
C ALA A 9 -5.77 -3.27 6.03
N LYS A 10 -5.70 -2.75 7.27
CA LYS A 10 -5.59 -1.30 7.54
C LYS A 10 -4.16 -0.80 7.64
N VAL A 11 -3.21 -1.61 8.09
CA VAL A 11 -1.80 -1.22 8.27
C VAL A 11 -1.22 -0.51 7.03
N PRO A 12 -1.38 -1.04 5.80
CA PRO A 12 -0.86 -0.37 4.60
C PRO A 12 -1.46 1.01 4.35
N SER A 13 -2.76 1.17 4.62
CA SER A 13 -3.45 2.45 4.42
C SER A 13 -2.99 3.50 5.42
N ILE A 14 -2.74 3.10 6.67
CA ILE A 14 -2.21 3.99 7.71
C ILE A 14 -0.79 4.43 7.36
N ILE A 15 0.07 3.48 6.99
CA ILE A 15 1.48 3.77 6.62
C ILE A 15 1.54 4.70 5.40
N ALA A 16 0.73 4.44 4.37
CA ALA A 16 0.70 5.31 3.19
C ALA A 16 0.21 6.73 3.51
N ALA A 17 -0.80 6.87 4.38
CA ALA A 17 -1.26 8.18 4.83
C ALA A 17 -0.18 8.93 5.62
N ILE A 18 0.54 8.25 6.52
CA ILE A 18 1.67 8.85 7.28
C ILE A 18 2.76 9.33 6.32
N TYR A 19 3.17 8.49 5.37
CA TYR A 19 4.20 8.88 4.39
C TYR A 19 3.79 10.11 3.59
N ARG A 20 2.57 10.10 3.04
CA ARG A 20 2.08 11.23 2.22
C ARG A 20 1.96 12.51 3.03
N TYR A 21 1.55 12.41 4.29
CA TYR A 21 1.58 13.54 5.21
C TYR A 21 3.00 14.10 5.38
N ILE A 22 4.00 13.24 5.60
CA ILE A 22 5.42 13.64 5.73
C ILE A 22 5.93 14.34 4.46
N VAL A 23 5.55 13.86 3.28
CA VAL A 23 5.98 14.46 1.99
C VAL A 23 5.05 15.55 1.45
N ASN A 24 4.09 16.04 2.26
CA ASN A 24 3.10 17.06 1.88
C ASN A 24 2.29 16.74 0.61
N LYS A 25 1.86 15.48 0.47
CA LYS A 25 0.98 15.02 -0.62
C LYS A 25 -0.41 14.67 -0.09
N ASP A 26 -1.43 14.86 -0.93
CA ASP A 26 -2.82 14.50 -0.61
C ASP A 26 -3.00 13.00 -0.37
N ILE A 27 -3.76 12.60 0.64
CA ILE A 27 -3.98 11.19 0.95
C ILE A 27 -4.76 10.48 -0.16
N ILE A 28 -4.25 9.35 -0.64
CA ILE A 28 -4.92 8.49 -1.62
C ILE A 28 -5.62 7.33 -0.90
N LEU A 29 -6.88 7.09 -1.26
CA LEU A 29 -7.69 6.00 -0.72
C LEU A 29 -7.41 4.66 -1.42
N SER A 30 -7.72 3.57 -0.71
CA SER A 30 -7.58 2.22 -1.23
C SER A 30 -8.59 1.91 -2.35
N HIS A 31 -8.16 1.09 -3.31
CA HIS A 31 -8.97 0.68 -4.44
C HIS A 31 -9.18 -0.85 -4.45
N LYS A 32 -10.45 -1.28 -4.42
CA LYS A 32 -10.83 -2.71 -4.26
C LYS A 32 -10.39 -3.62 -5.41
N SER A 33 -10.17 -3.07 -6.61
CA SER A 33 -9.75 -3.88 -7.77
C SER A 33 -8.25 -4.19 -7.82
N LEU A 34 -7.46 -3.62 -6.91
CA LEU A 34 -6.00 -3.80 -6.89
C LEU A 34 -5.61 -4.89 -5.89
N SER A 35 -4.53 -5.62 -6.19
CA SER A 35 -3.93 -6.55 -5.23
C SER A 35 -3.37 -5.81 -4.02
N TYR A 36 -3.12 -6.53 -2.92
CA TYR A 36 -2.67 -5.96 -1.65
C TYR A 36 -1.46 -5.02 -1.80
N SER A 37 -0.35 -5.51 -2.38
CA SER A 37 0.88 -4.74 -2.56
C SER A 37 0.75 -3.66 -3.63
N ARG A 38 -0.01 -3.91 -4.70
CA ARG A 38 -0.28 -2.88 -5.72
C ARG A 38 -1.11 -1.73 -5.15
N ASN A 39 -2.09 -2.04 -4.31
CA ASN A 39 -2.90 -1.04 -3.64
C ASN A 39 -2.05 -0.20 -2.67
N PHE A 40 -1.18 -0.84 -1.89
CA PHE A 40 -0.24 -0.13 -1.02
C PHE A 40 0.68 0.81 -1.81
N ALA A 41 1.33 0.29 -2.86
CA ALA A 41 2.22 1.08 -3.69
C ALA A 41 1.49 2.23 -4.39
N ASN A 42 0.25 2.01 -4.82
CA ASN A 42 -0.61 3.05 -5.40
C ASN A 42 -0.88 4.17 -4.39
N MET A 43 -1.27 3.81 -3.17
CA MET A 43 -1.50 4.81 -2.12
C MET A 43 -0.21 5.59 -1.80
N MET A 44 0.96 4.96 -1.78
CA MET A 44 2.22 5.66 -1.46
C MET A 44 2.77 6.53 -2.60
N LEU A 45 2.81 6.01 -3.83
CA LEU A 45 3.68 6.53 -4.90
C LEU A 45 2.94 7.27 -6.00
N LEU A 46 1.62 7.15 -6.10
CA LEU A 46 0.87 7.77 -7.18
C LEU A 46 0.78 9.29 -6.99
N ASP A 47 1.14 10.05 -8.02
CA ASP A 47 1.10 11.51 -8.02
C ASP A 47 -0.15 12.05 -8.72
N PHE A 48 -0.51 11.49 -9.87
CA PHE A 48 -1.72 11.83 -10.60
C PHE A 48 -2.67 10.65 -10.74
N LYS A 49 -3.97 10.93 -10.82
CA LYS A 49 -5.06 9.93 -10.84
C LYS A 49 -4.95 8.88 -11.97
N ASN A 50 -4.19 9.18 -13.03
CA ASN A 50 -3.98 8.32 -14.20
C ASN A 50 -2.60 7.64 -14.24
N ASP A 51 -1.73 7.91 -13.27
CA ASP A 51 -0.44 7.24 -13.21
C ASP A 51 -0.64 5.75 -12.92
N LYS A 52 0.31 4.93 -13.36
CA LYS A 52 0.29 3.50 -13.07
C LYS A 52 1.58 3.14 -12.37
N VAL A 53 1.46 2.59 -11.17
CA VAL A 53 2.59 1.99 -10.48
C VAL A 53 3.09 0.81 -11.30
N ASN A 54 4.40 0.74 -11.50
CA ASN A 54 5.05 -0.33 -12.23
C ASN A 54 4.79 -1.68 -11.56
N ASP A 55 4.36 -2.66 -12.37
CA ASP A 55 4.12 -4.04 -11.99
C ASP A 55 5.30 -4.71 -11.27
N VAL A 56 6.53 -4.33 -11.61
CA VAL A 56 7.75 -4.83 -10.96
C VAL A 56 7.82 -4.42 -9.49
N VAL A 57 7.40 -3.20 -9.17
CA VAL A 57 7.40 -2.69 -7.79
C VAL A 57 6.39 -3.45 -6.94
N ALA A 58 5.19 -3.71 -7.48
CA ALA A 58 4.17 -4.48 -6.79
C ALA A 58 4.66 -5.91 -6.48
N LYS A 59 5.31 -6.58 -7.45
CA LYS A 59 5.89 -7.92 -7.26
C LYS A 59 7.03 -7.92 -6.25
N ALA A 60 7.90 -6.92 -6.27
CA ALA A 60 8.99 -6.80 -5.30
C ALA A 60 8.43 -6.63 -3.88
N LEU A 61 7.38 -5.82 -3.71
CA LEU A 61 6.71 -5.65 -2.42
C LEU A 61 6.04 -6.93 -1.92
N ASP A 62 5.39 -7.71 -2.80
CA ASP A 62 4.83 -9.02 -2.43
C ASP A 62 5.93 -9.92 -1.82
N VAL A 63 7.10 -9.99 -2.46
CA VAL A 63 8.24 -10.77 -1.96
C VAL A 63 8.74 -10.23 -0.63
N ILE A 64 8.95 -8.91 -0.51
CA ILE A 64 9.43 -8.28 0.73
C ILE A 64 8.47 -8.56 1.88
N PHE A 65 7.16 -8.41 1.69
CA PHE A 65 6.18 -8.67 2.74
C PHE A 65 6.15 -10.12 3.19
N ILE A 66 6.29 -11.07 2.26
CA ILE A 66 6.36 -12.50 2.60
C ILE A 66 7.63 -12.79 3.39
N LEU A 67 8.77 -12.24 2.98
CA LEU A 67 10.05 -12.47 3.64
C LEU A 67 10.15 -11.87 5.06
N HIS A 68 9.35 -10.86 5.37
CA HIS A 68 9.31 -10.19 6.68
C HIS A 68 7.98 -10.41 7.42
N ALA A 69 7.23 -11.44 7.03
CA ALA A 69 5.87 -11.64 7.54
C ALA A 69 5.83 -11.95 9.05
N ASP A 70 6.92 -12.45 9.61
CA ASP A 70 7.02 -12.88 11.01
C ASP A 70 8.31 -12.40 11.70
N HIS A 71 9.46 -12.61 11.04
CA HIS A 71 10.78 -12.19 11.49
C HIS A 71 11.50 -11.43 10.36
#